data_AF-A0A8T7CQ20-F1
#
_entry.id   AF-A0A8T7CQ20-F1
#
_cell.length_a   1.000
_cell.length_b   1.000
_cell.length_c   1.000
_cell.angle_alpha   90.00
_cell.angle_beta   90.00
_cell.angle_gamma   90.00
#
_symmetry.space_group_name_H-M   'P 1'
#
loop_
_entity.id
_entity.type
_entity.pdbx_description
1 polymer ?
#
loop_
_entity_poly.entity_id
_entity_poly.type
_entity_poly.pdbx_seq_one_letter_code
_entity_poly.pdbx_strand_id
1 'polypeptide(L)'
;MLAAGGSAVLLLAAFVFQALGYAPCAMCIWQRYPHGVAIAAGALLAFGLSPVGLMVIGAAAAATTSAIGVYHTGVERDWWQGPTSCTGSGLDLSNLSGSDLLPSASSGPSTLVMCDEVAWEFLTLS
;
A
#
# COMPACT_ATOMS: atom_id res chain seq x y z
N MET A 1 -14.74 15.00 8.44
CA MET A 1 -15.40 13.73 8.78
C MET A 1 -15.36 12.73 7.63
N LEU A 2 -15.66 13.11 6.39
CA LEU A 2 -15.61 12.19 5.23
C LEU A 2 -14.25 11.48 5.08
N ALA A 3 -13.14 12.22 5.04
CA ALA A 3 -11.80 11.63 4.91
C ALA A 3 -11.48 10.64 6.04
N ALA A 4 -11.83 10.98 7.28
CA ALA A 4 -11.60 10.14 8.45
C ALA A 4 -12.45 8.87 8.44
N GLY A 5 -13.76 9.00 8.17
CA GLY A 5 -14.69 7.87 8.09
C GLY A 5 -14.36 6.92 6.95
N GLY A 6 -14.12 7.46 5.75
CA GLY A 6 -13.69 6.66 4.60
C GLY A 6 -12.36 5.94 4.85
N SER A 7 -11.38 6.64 5.44
CA SER A 7 -10.10 6.03 5.80
C SER A 7 -10.23 4.94 6.87
N ALA A 8 -11.12 5.11 7.85
CA ALA A 8 -11.37 4.10 8.87
C ALA A 8 -11.96 2.82 8.26
N VAL A 9 -12.93 2.95 7.34
CA VAL A 9 -13.52 1.81 6.63
C VAL A 9 -12.47 1.09 5.78
N LEU A 10 -11.69 1.83 4.98
CA LEU A 10 -10.66 1.25 4.11
C LEU A 10 -9.54 0.59 4.91
N LEU A 11 -9.06 1.23 5.98
CA LEU A 11 -8.00 0.66 6.82
C LEU A 11 -8.49 -0.58 7.57
N LEU A 12 -9.74 -0.59 8.04
CA LEU A 12 -10.36 -1.78 8.62
C LEU A 12 -10.45 -2.92 7.60
N ALA A 13 -10.90 -2.63 6.37
CA ALA A 13 -10.92 -3.62 5.30
C ALA A 13 -9.53 -4.20 5.04
N ALA A 14 -8.48 -3.36 4.97
CA ALA A 14 -7.11 -3.83 4.80
C ALA A 14 -6.65 -4.78 5.91
N PHE A 15 -7.02 -4.53 7.18
CA PHE A 15 -6.73 -5.44 8.28
C PHE A 15 -7.54 -6.74 8.22
N VAL A 16 -8.79 -6.69 7.76
CA VAL A 16 -9.61 -7.89 7.51
C VAL A 16 -8.97 -8.76 6.44
N PHE A 17 -8.57 -8.18 5.31
CA PHE A 17 -7.86 -8.91 4.24
C PHE A 17 -6.55 -9.53 4.76
N GLN A 18 -5.78 -8.78 5.55
CA GLN A 18 -4.59 -9.33 6.18
C GLN A 18 -4.89 -10.52 7.10
N ALA A 19 -5.98 -10.46 7.87
CA ALA A 19 -6.42 -11.58 8.72
C ALA A 19 -6.90 -12.79 7.92
N LEU A 20 -7.37 -12.59 6.68
CA LEU A 20 -7.75 -13.65 5.74
C LEU A 20 -6.55 -14.30 5.03
N GLY A 21 -5.32 -13.82 5.28
CA GLY A 21 -4.10 -14.38 4.71
C GLY A 21 -3.49 -13.58 3.56
N TYR A 22 -4.07 -12.43 3.18
CA TYR A 22 -3.48 -11.52 2.20
C TYR A 22 -2.36 -10.69 2.86
N ALA A 23 -1.14 -11.22 2.83
CA ALA A 23 0.02 -10.53 3.37
C ALA A 23 0.27 -9.20 2.61
N PRO A 24 0.49 -8.07 3.30
CA PRO A 24 0.68 -6.78 2.63
C PRO A 24 2.07 -6.65 2.02
N CYS A 25 2.15 -6.13 0.79
CA CYS A 25 3.39 -5.63 0.20
C CYS A 25 3.81 -4.29 0.84
N ALA A 26 5.00 -3.79 0.48
CA ALA A 26 5.51 -2.53 1.02
C ALA A 26 4.59 -1.33 0.69
N MET A 27 4.06 -1.26 -0.54
CA MET A 27 3.17 -0.17 -0.96
C MET A 27 1.81 -0.21 -0.25
N CYS A 28 1.27 -1.41 0.01
CA CYS A 28 0.09 -1.58 0.87
C CYS A 28 0.31 -0.99 2.27
N ILE A 29 1.52 -1.15 2.84
CA ILE A 29 1.88 -0.56 4.12
C ILE A 29 1.99 0.97 4.02
N TRP A 30 2.54 1.50 2.93
CA TRP A 30 2.63 2.96 2.71
C TRP A 30 1.26 3.64 2.74
N GLN A 31 0.24 3.02 2.14
CA GLN A 31 -1.14 3.55 2.14
C GLN A 31 -1.77 3.60 3.54
N ARG A 32 -1.34 2.75 4.48
CA ARG A 32 -1.90 2.74 5.84
C ARG A 32 -1.57 4.01 6.63
N TYR A 33 -0.40 4.60 6.41
CA TYR A 33 0.01 5.78 7.18
C TYR A 33 -0.86 7.00 6.90
N PRO A 34 -1.11 7.43 5.64
CA PRO A 34 -2.02 8.54 5.39
C PRO A 34 -3.46 8.25 5.85
N HIS A 35 -3.95 7.00 5.74
CA HIS A 35 -5.24 6.64 6.35
C HIS A 35 -5.25 6.89 7.86
N GLY A 36 -4.20 6.47 8.57
CA GLY A 36 -4.02 6.74 10.00
C GLY A 36 -4.01 8.24 10.32
N VAL A 37 -3.33 9.06 9.51
CA VAL A 37 -3.32 10.53 9.65
C VAL A 37 -4.73 11.13 9.45
N ALA A 38 -5.47 10.69 8.43
CA ALA A 38 -6.83 11.17 8.18
C ALA A 38 -7.79 10.82 9.34
N ILE A 39 -7.66 9.62 9.91
CA ILE A 39 -8.43 9.18 11.08
C ILE A 39 -8.09 10.04 12.29
N ALA A 40 -6.80 10.23 12.59
CA ALA A 40 -6.35 11.05 13.71
C ALA A 40 -6.82 12.51 13.58
N ALA A 41 -6.72 13.10 12.38
CA ALA A 41 -7.22 14.45 12.12
C ALA A 41 -8.74 14.56 12.34
N GLY A 42 -9.50 13.53 11.94
CA GLY A 42 -10.94 13.45 12.23
C GLY A 42 -11.25 13.34 13.72
N ALA A 43 -10.52 12.52 14.45
CA ALA A 43 -10.69 12.38 15.90
C ALA A 43 -10.42 13.71 16.62
N LEU A 44 -9.30 14.37 16.31
CA LEU A 44 -8.97 15.69 16.87
C LEU A 44 -10.03 16.75 16.54
N LEU A 45 -10.60 16.70 15.33
CA LEU A 45 -11.67 17.61 14.94
C LEU A 45 -12.95 17.36 15.77
N ALA A 46 -13.26 16.10 16.09
CA ALA A 46 -14.37 15.75 16.98
C ALA A 46 -14.16 16.23 18.43
N PHE A 47 -12.92 16.40 18.87
CA PHE A 47 -12.57 16.99 20.17
C PHE A 47 -12.54 18.54 20.18
N GLY A 48 -12.95 19.19 19.08
CA GLY A 48 -13.07 20.65 19.03
C GLY A 48 -11.75 21.41 18.80
N LEU A 49 -10.70 20.74 18.32
CA LEU A 49 -9.45 21.39 17.94
C LEU A 49 -9.61 22.19 16.62
N SER A 50 -8.64 23.07 16.33
CA SER A 50 -8.64 24.00 15.19
C SER A 50 -9.14 23.37 13.88
N PRO A 51 -10.32 23.79 13.36
CA PRO A 51 -11.00 23.04 12.32
C PRO A 51 -10.31 23.15 10.96
N VAL A 52 -9.80 24.33 10.58
CA VAL A 52 -9.25 24.56 9.23
C VAL A 52 -7.99 23.73 9.01
N GLY A 53 -7.04 23.75 9.96
CA GLY A 53 -5.80 22.98 9.85
C GLY A 53 -6.06 21.48 9.75
N LEU A 54 -6.95 20.95 10.60
CA LEU A 54 -7.30 19.53 10.60
C LEU A 54 -8.06 19.10 9.33
N MET A 55 -8.90 19.98 8.77
CA MET A 55 -9.55 19.72 7.49
C MET A 55 -8.54 19.63 6.34
N VAL A 56 -7.56 20.55 6.29
CA VAL A 56 -6.49 20.52 5.29
C VAL A 56 -5.62 19.27 5.44
N ILE A 57 -5.25 18.91 6.67
CA ILE A 57 -4.47 17.69 6.95
C ILE A 57 -5.25 16.45 6.49
N GLY A 58 -6.54 16.35 6.84
CA GLY A 58 -7.38 15.23 6.42
C GLY A 58 -7.54 15.13 4.90
N ALA A 59 -7.70 16.27 4.22
CA ALA A 59 -7.77 16.32 2.76
C ALA A 59 -6.43 15.92 2.10
N ALA A 60 -5.31 16.44 2.61
CA ALA A 60 -3.98 16.09 2.12
C ALA A 60 -3.69 14.60 2.32
N ALA A 61 -4.03 14.04 3.49
CA ALA A 61 -3.85 12.63 3.78
C ALA A 61 -4.67 11.73 2.84
N ALA A 62 -5.94 12.09 2.58
CA ALA A 62 -6.77 11.39 1.62
C ALA A 62 -6.23 11.51 0.18
N ALA A 63 -5.74 12.68 -0.23
CA ALA A 63 -5.11 12.86 -1.54
C ALA A 63 -3.84 12.01 -1.68
N THR A 64 -3.01 11.95 -0.64
CA THR A 64 -1.78 11.15 -0.63
C THR A 64 -2.07 9.66 -0.79
N THR A 65 -3.01 9.09 -0.03
CA THR A 65 -3.32 7.65 -0.18
C THR A 65 -3.94 7.35 -1.54
N SER A 66 -4.77 8.23 -2.10
CA SER A 66 -5.29 8.07 -3.47
C SER A 66 -4.18 8.09 -4.51
N ALA A 67 -3.19 8.99 -4.36
CA ALA A 67 -2.04 9.06 -5.25
C ALA A 67 -1.18 7.78 -5.18
N ILE A 68 -0.95 7.25 -3.97
CA ILE A 68 -0.24 5.99 -3.79
C ILE A 68 -1.03 4.83 -4.41
N GLY A 69 -2.36 4.80 -4.27
CA GLY A 69 -3.21 3.78 -4.89
C GLY A 69 -3.12 3.79 -6.42
N VAL A 70 -3.22 4.97 -7.06
CA VAL A 70 -3.04 5.10 -8.52
C VAL A 70 -1.65 4.65 -8.97
N TYR A 71 -0.61 4.98 -8.19
CA TYR A 71 0.73 4.52 -8.48
C TYR A 71 0.83 2.99 -8.36
N HIS A 72 0.30 2.39 -7.28
CA HIS A 72 0.31 0.96 -7.04
C HIS A 72 -0.41 0.17 -8.14
N THR A 73 -1.67 0.52 -8.44
CA THR A 73 -2.42 -0.13 -9.52
C THR A 73 -1.72 0.00 -10.86
N GLY A 74 -1.04 1.11 -11.14
CA GLY A 74 -0.30 1.21 -12.39
C GLY A 74 1.05 0.49 -12.37
N VAL A 75 1.65 0.20 -11.21
CA VAL A 75 2.80 -0.73 -11.10
C VAL A 75 2.32 -2.14 -11.42
N GLU A 76 1.20 -2.58 -10.86
CA GLU A 76 0.58 -3.88 -11.14
C GLU A 76 0.10 -4.05 -12.60
N ARG A 77 -0.08 -2.92 -13.33
CA ARG A 77 -0.46 -2.90 -14.75
C ARG A 77 0.71 -2.57 -15.69
N ASP A 78 1.93 -2.56 -15.18
CA ASP A 78 3.14 -2.22 -15.94
C ASP A 78 3.12 -0.82 -16.60
N TRP A 79 2.29 0.11 -16.11
CA TRP A 79 2.29 1.50 -16.59
C TRP A 79 3.53 2.25 -16.13
N TRP A 80 4.08 1.87 -14.98
CA TRP A 80 5.30 2.45 -14.41
C TRP A 80 6.12 1.38 -13.71
N GLN A 81 7.42 1.66 -13.55
CA GLN A 81 8.31 0.83 -12.74
C GLN A 81 8.00 1.01 -11.25
N GLY A 82 7.94 -0.11 -10.53
CA GLY A 82 7.77 -0.13 -9.09
C GLY A 82 9.07 0.06 -8.31
N PRO A 83 8.98 0.09 -6.97
CA PRO A 83 10.13 0.23 -6.10
C PRO A 83 11.01 -1.03 -6.16
N THR A 84 12.32 -0.86 -6.39
CA THR A 84 13.29 -1.97 -6.41
C THR A 84 13.35 -2.79 -5.11
N SER A 85 12.82 -2.25 -4.00
CA SER A 85 12.69 -2.98 -2.74
C SER A 85 11.58 -4.04 -2.74
N CYS A 86 10.65 -4.00 -3.69
CA CYS A 86 9.51 -4.94 -3.76
C CYS A 86 9.00 -5.23 -5.18
N THR A 87 9.75 -4.88 -6.23
CA THR A 87 9.45 -5.27 -7.62
C THR A 87 10.70 -5.82 -8.29
N GLY A 88 10.55 -6.82 -9.14
CA GLY A 88 11.66 -7.46 -9.86
C GLY A 88 11.64 -7.10 -11.34
N SER A 89 12.74 -6.57 -11.88
CA SER A 89 12.85 -6.40 -13.33
C SER A 89 13.38 -7.69 -13.97
N GLY A 90 12.71 -8.21 -15.01
CA GLY A 90 13.23 -9.34 -15.80
C GLY A 90 14.60 -9.05 -16.43
N LEU A 91 14.98 -7.77 -16.53
CA LEU A 91 16.27 -7.30 -17.01
C LEU A 91 17.43 -7.66 -16.05
N ASP A 92 17.18 -7.70 -14.73
CA ASP A 92 18.16 -8.14 -13.74
C ASP A 92 18.40 -9.66 -13.82
N LEU A 93 17.39 -10.42 -14.28
CA LEU A 93 17.47 -11.86 -14.46
C LEU A 93 18.40 -12.28 -15.62
N SER A 94 18.55 -11.42 -16.64
CA SER A 94 19.39 -11.70 -17.83
C SER A 94 20.88 -11.86 -17.52
N ASN A 95 21.33 -11.34 -16.37
CA ASN A 95 22.73 -11.40 -15.91
C ASN A 95 22.94 -12.45 -14.80
N LEU A 96 21.91 -13.19 -14.40
CA LEU A 96 21.97 -14.19 -13.33
C LEU A 96 22.12 -15.59 -13.92
N SER A 97 23.01 -16.39 -13.32
CA SER A 97 23.15 -17.79 -13.66
C SER A 97 21.98 -18.59 -13.09
N GLY A 98 21.61 -19.73 -13.70
CA GLY A 98 20.48 -20.54 -13.22
C GLY A 98 20.58 -20.98 -11.75
N SER A 99 21.80 -21.01 -11.19
CA SER A 99 22.06 -21.25 -9.76
C SER A 99 21.77 -20.04 -8.85
N ASP A 100 21.81 -18.82 -9.38
CA ASP A 100 21.46 -17.59 -8.66
C ASP A 100 19.93 -17.39 -8.55
N LEU A 101 19.18 -18.12 -9.38
CA LEU A 101 17.70 -18.11 -9.40
C LEU A 101 17.08 -19.15 -8.45
N LEU A 102 17.88 -20.07 -7.92
CA LEU A 102 17.44 -21.00 -6.89
C LEU A 102 17.52 -20.30 -5.52
N PRO A 103 16.43 -20.28 -4.73
CA PRO A 103 16.51 -19.80 -3.36
C PRO A 103 17.56 -20.63 -2.62
N SER A 104 18.66 -20.00 -2.21
CA SER A 104 19.61 -20.65 -1.32
C SER A 104 18.85 -21.03 -0.05
N ALA A 105 18.92 -22.30 0.36
CA ALA A 105 18.23 -22.84 1.54
C ALA A 105 18.61 -22.12 2.86
N SER A 106 19.59 -21.21 2.82
CA SER A 106 20.03 -20.32 3.90
C SER A 106 19.26 -18.99 3.98
N SER A 107 18.47 -18.64 2.97
CA SER A 107 17.50 -17.55 3.06
C SER A 107 16.28 -18.10 3.79
N GLY A 108 16.16 -17.82 5.09
CA GLY A 108 14.88 -18.01 5.77
C GLY A 108 13.76 -17.33 4.96
N PRO A 109 12.48 -17.72 5.11
CA PRO A 109 11.40 -17.19 4.31
C PRO A 109 11.23 -15.69 4.62
N SER A 110 11.97 -14.84 3.92
CA SER A 110 11.56 -13.48 3.68
C SER A 110 10.36 -13.62 2.74
N THR A 111 9.16 -13.73 3.31
CA THR A 111 7.90 -13.62 2.59
C THR A 111 7.76 -12.17 2.09
N LEU A 112 8.71 -11.74 1.27
CA LEU A 112 8.69 -10.47 0.59
C LEU A 112 7.55 -10.57 -0.43
N VAL A 113 6.44 -9.91 -0.13
CA VAL A 113 5.30 -9.82 -1.03
C VAL A 113 5.63 -8.78 -2.10
N MET A 114 5.55 -9.20 -3.36
CA MET A 114 5.80 -8.36 -4.52
C MET A 114 4.73 -7.26 -4.64
N CYS A 115 5.15 -6.06 -5.03
CA CYS A 115 4.28 -4.88 -5.20
C CYS A 115 3.71 -4.77 -6.62
N ASP A 116 4.28 -5.51 -7.58
CA ASP A 116 3.85 -5.63 -8.97
C ASP A 116 2.91 -6.81 -9.21
N GLU A 117 2.74 -7.69 -8.21
CA GLU A 117 1.83 -8.83 -8.28
C GLU A 117 0.49 -8.53 -7.62
N VAL A 118 -0.60 -8.75 -8.36
CA VAL A 118 -1.97 -8.54 -7.88
C VAL A 118 -2.34 -9.62 -6.85
N ALA A 119 -2.42 -9.22 -5.57
CA ALA A 119 -2.80 -10.12 -4.49
C ALA A 119 -4.31 -10.43 -4.45
N TRP A 120 -5.16 -9.50 -4.91
CA TRP A 120 -6.60 -9.62 -4.99
C TRP A 120 -7.16 -8.66 -6.05
N GLU A 121 -8.24 -9.05 -6.72
CA GLU A 121 -8.88 -8.25 -7.75
C GLU A 121 -10.41 -8.31 -7.62
N PHE A 122 -11.06 -7.16 -7.80
CA PHE A 122 -12.52 -7.04 -7.87
C PHE A 122 -12.93 -5.98 -8.88
N LEU A 123 -13.88 -6.31 -9.75
CA LEU A 123 -14.33 -5.42 -10.84
C LEU A 123 -13.16 -4.89 -11.69
N THR A 124 -12.17 -5.75 -11.93
CA THR A 124 -10.94 -5.42 -12.64
C THR A 124 -10.04 -4.39 -11.95
N LEU A 125 -10.22 -4.19 -10.63
CA LEU A 125 -9.40 -3.29 -9.80
C LEU A 125 -8.71 -4.09 -8.70
N SER A 126 -7.45 -3.73 -8.45
CA SER A 126 -6.57 -4.28 -7.43
C SER A 126 -6.22 -3.22 -6.39
#